data_AF-A0A3A8N7M9-F1
#
_entry.id   AF-A0A3A8N7M9-F1
#
_cell.length_a   1.000
_cell.length_b   1.000
_cell.length_c   1.000
_cell.angle_alpha   90.00
_cell.angle_beta   90.00
_cell.angle_gamma   90.00
#
_symmetry.space_group_name_H-M   'P 1'
#
loop_
_entity.id
_entity.type
_entity.pdbx_description
1 polymer ?
#
loop_
_entity_poly.entity_id
_entity_poly.type
_entity_poly.pdbx_seq_one_letter_code
_entity_poly.pdbx_strand_id
1 'polypeptide(L)'
;MRRLALKLEAELPDIEALVLDDTGFPKKGKHSVGVARQYSGTLGRTDNCQVAVSLHLAGEKGSGCIGMRLYLPAEWTFAPERLRKARVPEDVSFETKRDIALGLLGRALGWR
;
A
#
# COMPACT_ATOMS: atom_id res chain seq x y z
N MET A 1 -6.50 -10.65 -2.92
CA MET A 1 -5.69 -10.44 -4.15
C MET A 1 -5.09 -11.73 -4.74
N ARG A 2 -4.93 -12.86 -4.03
CA ARG A 2 -4.38 -14.12 -4.57
C ARG A 2 -4.94 -14.54 -5.94
N ARG A 3 -6.27 -14.56 -6.11
CA ARG A 3 -6.91 -14.94 -7.39
C ARG A 3 -6.51 -14.03 -8.56
N LEU A 4 -6.38 -12.72 -8.31
CA LEU A 4 -5.90 -11.77 -9.31
C LEU A 4 -4.42 -12.00 -9.63
N ALA A 5 -3.59 -12.27 -8.61
CA ALA A 5 -2.17 -12.58 -8.79
C ALA A 5 -1.95 -13.81 -9.67
N LEU A 6 -2.67 -14.91 -9.41
CA LEU A 6 -2.58 -16.12 -10.22
C LEU A 6 -3.02 -15.90 -11.67
N LYS A 7 -4.05 -15.05 -11.89
CA LYS A 7 -4.45 -14.68 -13.24
C LYS A 7 -3.39 -13.82 -13.92
N LEU A 8 -2.81 -12.85 -13.21
CA LEU A 8 -1.74 -12.01 -13.75
C LEU A 8 -0.52 -12.84 -14.12
N GLU A 9 -0.13 -13.83 -13.31
CA GLU A 9 0.97 -14.74 -13.63
C GLU A 9 0.72 -15.59 -14.87
N ALA A 10 -0.52 -16.06 -15.07
CA ALA A 10 -0.89 -16.80 -16.28
C ALA A 10 -0.90 -15.92 -17.55
N GLU A 11 -1.33 -14.65 -17.43
CA GLU A 11 -1.53 -13.73 -18.56
C GLU A 11 -0.30 -12.84 -18.84
N LEU A 12 0.57 -12.64 -17.85
CA LEU A 12 1.88 -11.99 -17.96
C LEU A 12 2.96 -13.06 -17.77
N PRO A 13 3.15 -13.97 -18.75
CA PRO A 13 4.25 -14.91 -18.69
C PRO A 13 5.58 -14.15 -18.65
N ASP A 14 6.60 -14.80 -18.09
CA ASP A 14 7.96 -14.25 -17.93
C ASP A 14 8.06 -13.21 -16.79
N ILE A 15 7.50 -13.52 -15.62
CA ILE A 15 7.72 -12.71 -14.40
C ILE A 15 9.15 -12.92 -13.91
N GLU A 16 9.87 -11.82 -13.73
CA GLU A 16 11.29 -11.80 -13.38
C GLU A 16 11.53 -11.26 -11.97
N ALA A 17 10.60 -10.45 -11.46
CA ALA A 17 10.79 -9.76 -10.20
C ALA A 17 9.50 -9.53 -9.41
N LEU A 18 9.68 -9.44 -8.09
CA LEU A 18 8.72 -8.85 -7.16
C LEU A 18 9.17 -7.43 -6.85
N VAL A 19 8.29 -6.45 -7.08
CA VAL A 19 8.61 -5.03 -6.87
C VAL A 19 7.75 -4.47 -5.74
N LEU A 20 8.41 -3.86 -4.76
CA LEU A 20 7.76 -3.10 -3.70
C LEU A 20 7.80 -1.61 -4.04
N ASP A 21 6.65 -0.95 -3.97
CA ASP A 21 6.52 0.49 -4.26
C ASP A 21 5.59 1.16 -3.24
N ASP A 22 5.85 2.44 -2.93
CA ASP A 22 4.95 3.28 -2.17
C ASP A 22 4.35 4.40 -3.02
N THR A 23 3.11 4.20 -3.46
CA THR A 23 2.42 5.12 -4.35
C THR A 23 1.66 6.19 -3.56
N GLY A 24 1.89 7.46 -3.89
CA GLY A 24 1.23 8.61 -3.27
C GLY A 24 -0.02 9.07 -4.01
N PHE A 25 -1.12 9.28 -3.28
CA PHE A 25 -2.39 9.79 -3.79
C PHE A 25 -2.62 11.20 -3.26
N PRO A 26 -2.54 12.25 -4.09
CA PRO A 26 -2.78 13.63 -3.65
C PRO A 26 -4.16 13.80 -3.03
N LYS A 27 -4.25 14.57 -1.95
CA LYS A 27 -5.52 14.85 -1.26
C LYS A 27 -5.61 16.31 -0.83
N LYS A 28 -6.84 16.80 -0.69
CA LYS A 28 -7.15 18.07 -0.05
C LYS A 28 -7.91 17.79 1.26
N GLY A 29 -7.67 18.61 2.28
CA GLY A 29 -8.29 18.47 3.61
C GLY A 29 -7.64 17.40 4.48
N LYS A 30 -8.30 17.09 5.62
CA LYS A 30 -7.74 16.27 6.71
C LYS A 30 -8.56 15.01 7.04
N HIS A 31 -9.66 14.78 6.32
CA HIS A 31 -10.66 13.74 6.68
C HIS A 31 -10.47 12.41 5.96
N SER A 32 -9.77 12.37 4.82
CA SER A 32 -9.47 11.09 4.14
C SER A 32 -8.53 10.25 5.00
N VAL A 33 -8.89 8.98 5.25
CA VAL A 33 -8.12 8.06 6.09
C VAL A 33 -6.63 8.04 5.73
N GLY A 34 -5.73 8.17 6.70
CA GLY A 34 -4.28 8.15 6.45
C GLY A 34 -3.72 9.37 5.68
N VAL A 35 -4.51 10.42 5.43
CA VAL A 35 -4.00 11.63 4.79
C VAL A 35 -3.12 12.43 5.75
N ALA A 36 -1.90 12.72 5.33
CA ALA A 36 -0.95 13.56 6.06
C ALA A 36 0.02 14.22 5.09
N ARG A 37 0.84 15.16 5.59
CA ARG A 37 1.99 15.67 4.84
C ARG A 37 3.10 14.64 4.87
N GLN A 38 3.37 14.03 3.72
CA GLN A 38 4.43 13.03 3.54
C GLN A 38 4.97 13.10 2.11
N TYR A 39 6.17 12.56 1.89
CA TYR A 39 6.72 12.50 0.53
C TYR A 39 5.84 11.61 -0.34
N SER A 40 5.46 12.12 -1.51
CA SER A 40 4.72 11.40 -2.54
C SER A 40 5.58 11.32 -3.78
N GLY A 41 5.92 10.10 -4.21
CA GLY A 41 6.63 9.86 -5.47
C GLY A 41 5.88 10.45 -6.66
N THR A 42 4.55 10.30 -6.69
CA THR A 42 3.67 10.85 -7.75
C THR A 42 3.70 12.37 -7.83
N LEU A 43 3.92 13.08 -6.71
CA LEU A 43 4.04 14.54 -6.68
C LEU A 43 5.49 15.02 -6.76
N GLY A 44 6.47 14.12 -6.61
CA GLY A 44 7.89 14.45 -6.50
C GLY A 44 8.27 15.29 -5.27
N ARG A 45 7.37 15.41 -4.27
CA ARG A 45 7.56 16.31 -3.12
C ARG A 45 6.75 15.88 -1.90
N THR A 46 7.07 16.48 -0.75
CA THR A 46 6.25 16.39 0.46
C THR A 46 5.01 17.27 0.34
N ASP A 47 3.84 16.65 0.31
CA ASP A 47 2.55 17.34 0.26
C ASP A 47 1.48 16.49 0.97
N ASN A 48 0.28 17.04 1.08
CA ASN A 48 -0.86 16.35 1.67
C ASN A 48 -1.33 15.21 0.76
N CYS A 49 -1.12 13.97 1.19
CA CYS A 49 -1.45 12.78 0.42
C CYS A 49 -1.73 11.58 1.31
N GLN A 50 -2.41 10.59 0.72
CA GLN A 50 -2.42 9.21 1.21
C GLN A 50 -1.26 8.47 0.54
N VAL A 51 -0.71 7.44 1.18
CA VAL A 51 0.31 6.58 0.56
C VAL A 51 -0.12 5.13 0.72
N ALA A 52 -0.11 4.36 -0.36
CA ALA A 52 -0.28 2.91 -0.31
C ALA A 52 1.05 2.23 -0.56
N VAL A 53 1.41 1.28 0.29
CA VAL A 53 2.51 0.35 0.02
C VAL A 53 1.95 -0.80 -0.80
N SER A 54 2.63 -1.15 -1.87
CA SER A 54 2.17 -2.12 -2.85
C SER A 54 3.26 -3.12 -3.23
N LEU A 55 2.82 -4.31 -3.63
CA LEU A 55 3.64 -5.40 -4.15
C LEU A 55 3.14 -5.73 -5.55
N HIS A 56 4.07 -5.81 -6.50
CA HIS A 56 3.78 -6.07 -7.91
C HIS A 56 4.58 -7.28 -8.41
N LEU A 57 3.97 -8.03 -9.33
CA LEU A 57 4.71 -8.90 -10.24
C LEU A 57 5.20 -8.02 -11.38
N ALA A 58 6.45 -8.21 -11.81
CA ALA A 58 7.03 -7.49 -12.93
C ALA A 58 7.82 -8.43 -13.84
N GLY A 59 7.73 -8.22 -15.14
CA GLY A 59 8.47 -8.90 -16.19
C GLY A 59 8.52 -8.05 -17.46
N GLU A 60 9.11 -8.56 -18.54
CA GLU A 60 9.30 -7.79 -19.77
C GLU A 60 7.99 -7.24 -20.37
N LYS A 61 6.90 -8.00 -20.22
CA LYS A 61 5.58 -7.66 -20.79
C LYS A 61 4.78 -6.69 -19.93
N GLY A 62 5.26 -6.34 -18.74
CA GLY A 62 4.63 -5.35 -17.87
C GLY A 62 4.68 -5.70 -16.40
N SER A 63 3.86 -5.00 -15.62
CA SER A 63 3.73 -5.23 -14.18
C SER A 63 2.28 -5.19 -13.73
N GLY A 64 1.99 -5.86 -12.62
CA GLY A 64 0.67 -5.94 -12.04
C GLY A 64 0.69 -5.98 -10.52
N CYS A 65 -0.13 -5.13 -9.89
CA CYS A 65 -0.27 -5.08 -8.44
C CYS A 65 -0.97 -6.33 -7.91
N ILE A 66 -0.27 -7.08 -7.05
CA ILE A 66 -0.76 -8.29 -6.41
C ILE A 66 -1.06 -8.10 -4.93
N GLY A 67 -0.72 -6.95 -4.36
CA GLY A 67 -1.11 -6.60 -3.01
C GLY A 67 -0.90 -5.12 -2.75
N MET A 68 -1.80 -4.51 -1.98
CA MET A 68 -1.58 -3.16 -1.48
C MET A 68 -2.19 -2.99 -0.10
N ARG A 69 -1.63 -2.07 0.68
CA ARG A 69 -2.23 -1.60 1.92
C ARG A 69 -1.94 -0.11 2.11
N LEU A 70 -2.95 0.61 2.57
CA LEU A 70 -2.80 2.02 2.95
C LEU A 70 -1.87 2.14 4.17
N TYR A 71 -0.89 3.04 4.09
CA TYR A 71 -0.07 3.42 5.24
C TYR A 71 -0.84 4.45 6.09
N LEU A 72 -0.95 4.17 7.39
CA LEU A 72 -1.47 5.13 8.38
C LEU A 72 -0.29 5.74 9.15
N PRO A 73 0.00 7.04 8.97
CA PRO A 73 1.02 7.72 9.76
C PRO A 73 0.74 7.65 11.25
N ALA A 74 1.77 7.75 12.09
CA ALA A 74 1.62 7.70 13.55
C ALA A 74 0.60 8.73 14.09
N GLU A 75 0.51 9.92 13.50
CA GLU A 75 -0.49 10.93 13.85
C GLU A 75 -1.96 10.50 13.62
N TRP A 76 -2.19 9.49 12.78
CA TRP A 76 -3.50 8.88 12.61
C TRP A 76 -3.75 7.81 13.66
N THR A 77 -2.79 6.91 13.86
CA THR A 77 -2.94 5.78 14.77
C THR A 77 -2.95 6.20 16.24
N PHE A 78 -2.38 7.37 16.57
CA PHE A 78 -2.46 7.99 17.89
C PHE A 78 -3.69 8.90 18.09
N ALA A 79 -4.64 8.90 17.15
CA ALA A 79 -5.89 9.65 17.24
C ALA A 79 -7.12 8.73 17.12
N PRO A 80 -7.49 7.98 18.18
CA PRO A 80 -8.57 6.98 18.13
C PRO A 80 -9.90 7.53 17.63
N GLU A 81 -10.26 8.75 18.03
CA GLU A 81 -11.47 9.45 17.59
C GLU A 81 -11.48 9.70 16.06
N ARG A 82 -10.30 9.99 15.49
CA ARG A 82 -10.12 10.21 14.05
C ARG A 82 -10.28 8.88 13.29
N LEU A 83 -9.70 7.80 13.81
CA LEU A 83 -9.84 6.45 13.26
C LEU A 83 -11.30 5.98 13.27
N ARG A 84 -11.99 6.15 14.41
CA ARG A 84 -13.40 5.79 14.57
C ARG A 84 -14.29 6.53 13.57
N LYS A 85 -14.09 7.85 13.43
CA LYS A 85 -14.83 8.66 12.45
C LYS A 85 -14.59 8.22 11.00
N ALA A 86 -13.36 7.79 10.70
CA ALA A 86 -12.99 7.24 9.39
C ALA A 86 -13.33 5.75 9.22
N ARG A 87 -13.93 5.11 10.24
CA ARG A 87 -14.28 3.68 10.27
C ARG A 87 -13.10 2.74 10.05
N VAL A 88 -11.93 3.10 10.58
CA VAL A 88 -10.77 2.20 10.62
C VAL A 88 -11.04 1.11 11.67
N PRO A 89 -10.78 -0.17 11.37
CA PRO A 89 -10.91 -1.25 12.35
C PRO A 89 -10.05 -1.02 13.61
N GLU A 90 -10.55 -1.47 14.77
CA GLU A 90 -9.95 -1.20 16.08
C GLU A 90 -8.61 -1.91 16.31
N ASP A 91 -8.36 -2.99 15.58
CA ASP A 91 -7.12 -3.78 15.62
C ASP A 91 -5.97 -3.15 14.79
N VAL A 92 -6.24 -2.06 14.07
CA VAL A 92 -5.22 -1.37 13.27
C VAL A 92 -4.32 -0.52 14.16
N SER A 93 -3.09 -0.98 14.36
CA SER A 93 -2.02 -0.23 15.01
C SER A 93 -1.08 0.46 14.02
N PHE A 94 -0.16 1.27 14.53
CA PHE A 94 0.93 1.81 13.72
C PHE A 94 1.81 0.69 13.17
N GLU A 95 2.14 0.75 11.88
CA GLU A 95 3.12 -0.10 11.23
C GLU A 95 3.93 0.74 10.26
N THR A 96 5.25 0.53 10.22
CA THR A 96 6.09 1.26 9.26
C THR A 96 5.80 0.77 7.83
N LYS A 97 6.08 1.61 6.83
CA LYS A 97 5.97 1.21 5.41
C LYS A 97 6.74 -0.09 5.10
N ARG A 98 7.89 -0.30 5.78
CA ARG A 98 8.69 -1.53 5.65
C ARG A 98 7.97 -2.74 6.21
N ASP A 99 7.36 -2.62 7.39
CA ASP A 99 6.58 -3.72 7.99
C ASP A 99 5.40 -4.09 7.09
N ILE A 100 4.72 -3.08 6.51
CA ILE A 100 3.67 -3.31 5.52
C ILE A 100 4.19 -4.10 4.32
N ALA A 101 5.33 -3.68 3.77
CA ALA A 101 5.95 -4.30 2.59
C ALA A 101 6.34 -5.77 2.86
N LEU A 102 6.99 -6.03 3.99
CA LEU A 102 7.37 -7.38 4.40
C LEU A 102 6.14 -8.26 4.66
N GLY A 103 5.09 -7.71 5.26
CA GLY A 103 3.83 -8.43 5.45
C GLY A 103 3.12 -8.77 4.13
N LEU A 104 3.16 -7.87 3.13
CA LEU A 104 2.64 -8.14 1.79
C LEU A 104 3.45 -9.26 1.11
N LEU A 105 4.77 -9.19 1.18
CA LEU A 105 5.67 -10.21 0.62
C LEU A 105 5.44 -11.57 1.28
N GLY A 106 5.42 -11.62 2.62
CA GLY A 106 5.18 -12.86 3.36
C GLY A 106 3.84 -13.51 3.01
N ARG A 107 2.77 -12.72 2.86
CA ARG A 107 1.47 -13.23 2.38
C ARG A 107 1.56 -13.81 0.97
N ALA A 108 2.24 -13.14 0.05
CA ALA A 108 2.38 -13.59 -1.33
C ALA A 108 3.19 -14.89 -1.42
N LEU A 109 4.30 -15.00 -0.69
CA LEU A 109 5.11 -16.22 -0.62
C LEU A 109 4.37 -17.40 0.03
N GLY A 110 3.38 -17.11 0.88
CA GLY A 110 2.48 -18.11 1.46
C GLY A 110 1.40 -18.62 0.50
N TRP A 111 1.23 -18.04 -0.69
CA TRP A 111 0.32 -18.54 -1.73
C TRP A 111 0.94 -19.72 -2.48
N ARG A 112 1.35 -20.77 -1.75
CA ARG A 112 1.50 -22.09 -2.37
C ARG A 112 0.13 -22.69 -2.70
#